data_AF-A0A011NUW7-F1
#
_entry.id   AF-A0A011NUW7-F1
#
_cell.length_a   1.000
_cell.length_b   1.000
_cell.length_c   1.000
_cell.angle_alpha   90.00
_cell.angle_beta   90.00
_cell.angle_gamma   90.00
#
_symmetry.space_group_name_H-M   'P 1'
#
loop_
_entity.id
_entity.type
_entity.pdbx_description
1 polymer ?
#
loop_
_entity_poly.entity_id
_entity_poly.type
_entity_poly.pdbx_seq_one_letter_code
_entity_poly.pdbx_strand_id
1 'polypeptide(L)'
;MSYFRHHVFFCCNQRGEGETCCNDSGATTAQTYAKDRIGELHLKGAGKVRINKAGCLDRCDNGPVLVVYPEGVWYSYVDTEDIEEIIQEHLVHGRVVERLRI
;
A
#
# COMPACT_ATOMS: atom_id res chain seq x y z
N MET A 1 -21.41 -6.27 -7.14
CA MET A 1 -20.68 -5.59 -6.05
C MET A 1 -19.28 -6.20 -5.96
N SER A 2 -18.24 -5.40 -5.74
CA SER A 2 -16.87 -5.91 -5.56
C SER A 2 -16.78 -6.80 -4.31
N TYR A 3 -16.02 -7.90 -4.36
CA TYR A 3 -15.82 -8.78 -3.19
C TYR A 3 -15.04 -8.08 -2.07
N PHE A 4 -14.17 -7.13 -2.39
CA PHE A 4 -13.47 -6.28 -1.43
C PHE A 4 -13.87 -4.82 -1.63
N ARG A 5 -14.00 -4.07 -0.53
CA ARG A 5 -14.20 -2.61 -0.57
C ARG A 5 -12.96 -1.91 -1.12
N HIS A 6 -11.78 -2.28 -0.63
CA HIS A 6 -10.51 -1.79 -1.17
C HIS A 6 -9.55 -2.92 -1.49
N HIS A 7 -8.87 -2.78 -2.63
CA HIS A 7 -7.65 -3.52 -2.94
C HIS A 7 -6.46 -2.57 -2.81
N VAL A 8 -5.49 -2.95 -1.98
CA VAL A 8 -4.24 -2.21 -1.84
C VAL A 8 -3.13 -3.06 -2.41
N PHE A 9 -2.38 -2.51 -3.36
CA PHE A 9 -1.23 -3.17 -3.98
C PHE A 9 0.04 -2.41 -3.60
N PHE A 10 0.92 -3.08 -2.89
CA PHE A 10 2.27 -2.59 -2.61
C PHE A 10 3.22 -3.11 -3.69
N CYS A 11 4.03 -2.22 -4.28
CA CYS A 11 5.12 -2.66 -5.15
C CYS A 11 6.21 -3.31 -4.28
N CYS A 12 6.29 -4.64 -4.28
CA CYS A 12 7.32 -5.40 -3.55
C CYS A 12 8.40 -5.93 -4.50
N ASN A 13 8.59 -5.28 -5.65
CA ASN A 13 9.56 -5.72 -6.64
C ASN A 13 10.99 -5.56 -6.15
N GLN A 14 11.77 -6.63 -6.21
CA GLN A 14 13.22 -6.63 -5.99
C GLN A 14 13.94 -6.68 -7.34
N ARG A 15 15.01 -5.90 -7.50
CA ARG A 15 15.91 -5.94 -8.66
C ARG A 15 17.33 -6.34 -8.24
N GLY A 16 18.25 -6.44 -9.22
CA GLY A 16 19.64 -6.75 -8.96
C GLY A 16 20.38 -5.65 -8.19
N GLU A 17 21.59 -5.93 -7.72
CA GLU A 17 22.42 -4.94 -7.02
C GLU A 17 22.65 -3.69 -7.88
N GLY A 18 22.47 -2.52 -7.27
CA GLY A 18 22.67 -1.22 -7.91
C GLY A 18 21.45 -0.70 -8.71
N GLU A 19 20.39 -1.49 -8.87
CA GLU A 19 19.16 -1.05 -9.52
C GLU A 19 18.15 -0.51 -8.51
N THR A 20 17.64 0.70 -8.72
CA THR A 20 16.59 1.25 -7.86
C THR A 20 15.30 0.41 -7.97
N CYS A 21 14.81 -0.07 -6.82
CA CYS A 21 13.54 -0.76 -6.72
C CYS A 21 12.85 -0.49 -5.38
N CYS A 22 11.52 -0.68 -5.31
CA CYS A 22 10.75 -0.36 -4.11
C CYS A 22 11.12 -1.26 -2.91
N ASN A 23 11.56 -2.49 -3.17
CA ASN A 23 11.87 -3.41 -2.09
C ASN A 23 13.17 -3.06 -1.33
N ASP A 24 14.11 -2.36 -1.98
CA ASP A 24 15.29 -1.79 -1.30
C ASP A 24 14.91 -0.68 -0.30
N SER A 25 13.75 -0.04 -0.51
CA SER A 25 13.14 0.91 0.44
C SER A 25 12.21 0.23 1.46
N GLY A 26 12.34 -1.08 1.65
CA GLY A 26 11.58 -1.81 2.68
C GLY A 26 10.12 -2.09 2.33
N ALA A 27 9.72 -2.08 1.05
CA ALA A 27 8.32 -2.25 0.66
C ALA A 27 7.68 -3.56 1.13
N THR A 28 8.41 -4.68 1.18
CA THR A 28 7.86 -5.93 1.76
C THR A 28 7.56 -5.80 3.25
N THR A 29 8.37 -5.06 4.00
CA THR A 29 8.14 -4.77 5.42
C THR A 29 6.89 -3.93 5.59
N ALA A 30 6.76 -2.85 4.81
CA ALA A 30 5.59 -1.97 4.82
C ALA A 30 4.28 -2.73 4.48
N GLN A 31 4.31 -3.58 3.44
CA GLN A 31 3.18 -4.42 3.06
C GLN A 31 2.79 -5.41 4.17
N THR A 32 3.79 -6.00 4.85
CA THR A 32 3.57 -6.96 5.94
C THR A 32 2.92 -6.28 7.13
N TYR A 33 3.46 -5.11 7.54
CA TYR A 33 2.86 -4.27 8.56
C TYR A 33 1.39 -3.96 8.24
N ALA A 34 1.08 -3.48 7.03
CA ALA A 34 -0.29 -3.18 6.62
C ALA A 34 -1.22 -4.41 6.67
N LYS A 35 -0.72 -5.58 6.25
CA LYS A 35 -1.49 -6.82 6.28
C LYS A 35 -1.83 -7.27 7.70
N ASP A 36 -0.91 -7.11 8.63
CA ASP A 36 -1.11 -7.50 10.03
C ASP A 36 -2.04 -6.50 10.71
N ARG A 37 -1.82 -5.20 10.48
CA ARG A 37 -2.65 -4.11 10.98
C ARG A 37 -4.11 -4.20 10.54
N ILE A 38 -4.38 -4.49 9.27
CA ILE A 38 -5.74 -4.76 8.77
C ILE A 38 -6.37 -5.99 9.46
N GLY A 39 -5.55 -6.94 9.92
CA GLY A 39 -5.99 -8.08 10.73
C GLY A 39 -6.42 -7.67 12.13
N GLU A 40 -5.59 -6.89 12.82
CA GLU A 40 -5.86 -6.36 14.16
C GLU A 40 -7.12 -5.49 14.19
N LEU A 41 -7.36 -4.71 13.14
CA LEU A 41 -8.56 -3.88 12.99
C LEU A 41 -9.80 -4.69 12.58
N HIS A 42 -9.69 -6.01 12.43
CA HIS A 42 -10.74 -6.89 11.93
C HIS A 42 -11.29 -6.48 10.55
N LEU A 43 -10.43 -5.90 9.70
CA LEU A 43 -10.76 -5.42 8.36
C LEU A 43 -10.41 -6.42 7.24
N LYS A 44 -10.15 -7.69 7.58
CA LYS A 44 -9.97 -8.78 6.61
C LYS A 44 -11.32 -9.39 6.20
N GLY A 45 -11.41 -9.83 4.95
CA GLY A 45 -12.53 -10.63 4.43
C GLY A 45 -13.45 -9.87 3.46
N ALA A 46 -14.55 -10.53 3.10
CA ALA A 46 -15.54 -10.00 2.14
C ALA A 46 -16.06 -8.63 2.57
N GLY A 47 -16.17 -7.72 1.61
CA GLY A 47 -16.65 -6.34 1.80
C GLY A 47 -15.66 -5.42 2.51
N LYS A 48 -14.42 -5.86 2.77
CA LYS A 48 -13.42 -5.09 3.54
C LYS A 48 -12.14 -4.86 2.72
N VAL A 49 -10.97 -4.88 3.35
CA VAL A 49 -9.69 -4.50 2.74
C VAL A 49 -8.87 -5.75 2.41
N ARG A 50 -8.29 -5.77 1.21
CA ARG A 50 -7.29 -6.76 0.80
C ARG A 50 -5.96 -6.09 0.52
N ILE A 51 -4.97 -6.39 1.37
CA ILE A 51 -3.56 -6.04 1.12
C ILE A 51 -2.92 -7.11 0.23
N ASN A 52 -2.29 -6.69 -0.87
CA ASN A 52 -1.64 -7.52 -1.87
C ASN A 52 -0.18 -7.09 -2.08
N LYS A 53 0.65 -8.07 -2.45
CA LYS A 53 1.96 -7.82 -3.05
C LYS A 53 1.80 -7.71 -4.55
N ALA A 54 2.51 -6.79 -5.17
CA ALA A 54 2.63 -6.66 -6.61
C ALA A 54 4.10 -6.69 -7.04
N GLY A 55 4.33 -7.01 -8.32
CA GLY A 55 5.60 -6.75 -8.99
C GLY A 55 5.79 -5.26 -9.26
N CYS A 56 6.67 -4.92 -10.21
CA CYS A 56 6.88 -3.53 -10.63
C CYS A 56 5.54 -2.91 -11.08
N LEU A 57 5.26 -1.69 -10.61
CA LEU A 57 4.08 -0.91 -10.96
C LEU A 57 4.42 0.26 -11.90
N ASP A 58 5.59 0.22 -12.54
CA ASP A 58 6.11 1.22 -13.49
C ASP A 58 6.15 2.67 -12.98
N ARG A 59 6.30 2.82 -11.66
CA ARG A 59 6.46 4.10 -10.96
C ARG A 59 7.68 4.13 -10.04
N CYS A 60 8.79 3.54 -10.49
CA CYS A 60 10.03 3.44 -9.71
C CYS A 60 10.57 4.81 -9.26
N ASP A 61 10.39 5.86 -10.07
CA ASP A 61 10.86 7.21 -9.75
C ASP A 61 10.15 7.84 -8.53
N ASN A 62 9.03 7.27 -8.11
CA ASN A 62 8.30 7.67 -6.90
C ASN A 62 8.35 6.59 -5.80
N GLY A 63 9.22 5.59 -5.97
CA GLY A 63 9.33 4.43 -5.08
C GLY A 63 9.73 4.80 -3.65
N PRO A 64 9.26 4.06 -2.63
CA PRO A 64 8.33 2.93 -2.74
C PRO A 64 6.89 3.40 -2.96
N VAL A 65 6.10 2.63 -3.73
CA VAL A 65 4.72 3.00 -4.08
C VAL A 65 3.70 1.94 -3.69
N LEU A 66 2.50 2.41 -3.37
CA LEU A 66 1.30 1.60 -3.30
C LEU A 66 0.12 2.27 -4.01
N VAL A 67 -0.84 1.49 -4.45
CA VAL A 67 -2.09 1.97 -5.06
C VAL A 67 -3.31 1.38 -4.36
N VAL A 68 -4.33 2.20 -4.15
CA VAL A 68 -5.63 1.82 -3.57
C VAL A 68 -6.70 1.87 -4.66
N TYR A 69 -7.34 0.73 -4.90
CA TYR A 69 -8.52 0.58 -5.74
C TYR A 69 -9.79 0.41 -4.90
N PRO A 70 -10.98 0.80 -5.40
CA PRO A 70 -11.27 1.21 -6.78
C PRO A 70 -10.87 2.64 -7.16
N GLU A 71 -10.46 3.48 -6.21
CA GLU A 71 -10.24 4.91 -6.42
C GLU A 71 -9.03 5.21 -7.34
N GLY A 72 -8.08 4.30 -7.46
CA GLY A 72 -6.85 4.50 -8.23
C GLY A 72 -5.92 5.53 -7.59
N VAL A 73 -5.97 5.68 -6.26
CA VAL A 73 -5.13 6.63 -5.52
C VAL A 73 -3.75 6.02 -5.29
N TRP A 74 -2.72 6.74 -5.69
CA TRP A 74 -1.32 6.34 -5.53
C TRP A 74 -0.68 7.07 -4.36
N TYR A 75 0.15 6.36 -3.61
CA TYR A 75 0.94 6.92 -2.53
C TYR A 75 2.41 6.53 -2.68
N SER A 76 3.27 7.45 -2.27
CA SER A 76 4.64 7.15 -1.83
C SER A 76 4.69 7.25 -0.31
N TYR A 77 5.62 6.54 0.33
CA TYR A 77 5.72 6.48 1.79
C TYR A 77 7.18 6.24 2.22
N VAL A 78 7.50 6.62 3.46
CA VAL A 78 8.85 6.52 4.01
C VAL A 78 8.95 5.43 5.07
N ASP A 79 7.93 5.30 5.92
CA ASP A 79 7.96 4.40 7.07
C ASP A 79 6.57 3.82 7.42
N THR A 80 6.47 3.14 8.55
CA THR A 80 5.21 2.55 9.03
C THR A 80 4.20 3.58 9.52
N GLU A 81 4.62 4.79 9.91
CA GLU A 81 3.69 5.85 10.35
C GLU A 81 2.88 6.36 9.16
N ASP A 82 3.53 6.56 8.01
CA ASP A 82 2.85 6.86 6.74
C ASP A 82 1.83 5.77 6.37
N ILE A 83 2.18 4.50 6.56
CA ILE A 83 1.28 3.38 6.30
C ILE A 83 0.09 3.39 7.27
N GLU A 84 0.32 3.67 8.56
CA GLU A 84 -0.77 3.79 9.53
C GLU A 84 -1.72 4.94 9.18
N GLU A 85 -1.19 6.09 8.74
CA GLU A 85 -2.02 7.21 8.28
C GLU A 85 -2.87 6.82 7.06
N ILE A 86 -2.29 6.15 6.06
CA ILE A 86 -3.06 5.65 4.89
C ILE A 86 -4.16 4.67 5.35
N ILE A 87 -3.88 3.79 6.32
CA ILE A 87 -4.87 2.85 6.84
C ILE A 87 -6.01 3.60 7.53
N GLN A 88 -5.71 4.46 8.48
CA GLN A 88 -6.73 5.15 9.28
C GLN A 88 -7.52 6.14 8.43
N GLU A 89 -6.84 7.03 7.70
CA GLU A 89 -7.51 8.06 6.95
C GLU A 89 -8.19 7.48 5.71
N HIS A 90 -7.46 6.78 4.86
CA HIS A 90 -8.02 6.36 3.58
C HIS A 90 -8.86 5.09 3.70
N LEU A 91 -8.31 4.01 4.27
CA LEU A 91 -8.98 2.71 4.23
C LEU A 91 -10.13 2.60 5.24
N VAL A 92 -10.00 3.23 6.41
CA VAL A 92 -11.07 3.25 7.43
C VAL A 92 -12.04 4.39 7.17
N HIS A 93 -11.54 5.62 7.06
CA HIS A 93 -12.38 6.81 6.99
C HIS A 93 -12.72 7.32 5.58
N GLY A 94 -12.09 6.79 4.53
CA GLY A 94 -12.33 7.23 3.15
C GLY A 94 -11.75 8.60 2.82
N ARG A 95 -10.78 9.10 3.61
CA ARG A 95 -10.09 10.38 3.41
C ARG A 95 -8.72 10.16 2.81
N VAL A 96 -8.47 10.73 1.62
CA VAL A 96 -7.17 10.62 0.95
C VAL A 96 -6.10 11.39 1.72
N VAL A 97 -4.93 10.79 1.89
CA VAL A 97 -3.78 11.41 2.56
C VAL A 97 -2.99 12.24 1.55
N GLU A 98 -3.46 13.46 1.27
CA GLU A 98 -2.92 14.28 0.17
C GLU A 98 -1.40 14.55 0.28
N ARG A 99 -0.82 14.58 1.49
CA ARG A 99 0.63 14.77 1.68
C ARG A 99 1.47 13.61 1.13
N LEU A 100 0.91 12.41 1.04
CA LEU A 100 1.59 11.19 0.57
C LEU A 100 1.26 10.86 -0.89
N ARG A 101 0.30 11.58 -1.48
CA ARG A 101 -0.24 11.26 -2.79
C ARG A 101 0.73 11.65 -3.91
N ILE A 102 0.79 10.82 -4.95
CA ILE A 102 1.59 11.00 -6.17
C ILE A 102 0.77 10.78 -7.45
#